data_AF-E8X7E7-F1
#
_entry.id   AF-E8X7E7-F1
#
_cell.length_a   1.000
_cell.length_b   1.000
_cell.length_c   1.000
_cell.angle_alpha   90.00
_cell.angle_beta   90.00
_cell.angle_gamma   90.00
#
_symmetry.space_group_name_H-M   'P 1'
#
loop_
_entity.id
_entity.type
_entity.pdbx_description
1 polymer ?
#
loop_
_entity_poly.entity_id
_entity_poly.type
_entity_poly.pdbx_seq_one_letter_code
_entity_poly.pdbx_strand_id
1 'polypeptide(L)'
;MLPGLDGITATNLIERLSLLKYRNARGSHIYIRPSGEHRYTALDDLSEVSLARLAADGFAPCAVVETSAGNFQVWLKHPAVFPKLLGTFAAQTLAARYDADPSAADWRRFGRLPGFTNCKPKYKRPDGLFPFVHLRSNTGGQYPMAETFVREITRLYEAREQEREARRLQASLSPQRGPRLSNLSLERFRTSSKYQDRPAAADIAFCVAAYANGMDEARIERALEDDYLSCDPSPSKRSSYIRRTMTKARDWAIR
;
A
#
# COMPACT_ATOMS: atom_id res chain seq x y z
N MET A 1 13.51 2.29 9.13
CA MET A 1 13.08 1.39 10.22
C MET A 1 14.34 1.01 10.99
N LEU A 2 14.37 1.12 12.33
CA LEU A 2 15.56 0.69 13.08
C LEU A 2 15.66 -0.85 12.97
N PRO A 3 16.86 -1.41 12.71
CA PRO A 3 17.04 -2.86 12.66
C PRO A 3 16.59 -3.53 13.96
N GLY A 4 15.93 -4.70 13.86
CA GLY A 4 15.50 -5.48 15.03
C GLY A 4 14.31 -4.90 15.80
N LEU A 5 13.50 -4.01 15.17
CA LEU A 5 12.22 -3.55 15.72
C LEU A 5 10.99 -4.14 15.00
N ASP A 6 11.19 -5.07 14.06
CA ASP A 6 10.08 -5.80 13.44
C ASP A 6 9.77 -7.07 14.24
N GLY A 7 8.49 -7.42 14.33
CA GLY A 7 8.04 -8.63 15.04
C GLY A 7 8.33 -8.66 16.55
N ILE A 8 8.61 -7.53 17.19
CA ILE A 8 8.91 -7.49 18.63
C ILE A 8 7.64 -7.64 19.49
N THR A 9 7.77 -8.29 20.65
CA THR A 9 6.69 -8.40 21.64
C THR A 9 6.43 -7.06 22.34
N ALA A 10 5.28 -6.95 23.01
CA ALA A 10 4.98 -5.78 23.83
C ALA A 10 6.03 -5.55 24.93
N THR A 11 6.51 -6.62 25.59
CA THR A 11 7.58 -6.54 26.59
C THR A 11 8.86 -5.95 26.01
N ASN A 12 9.32 -6.48 24.87
CA ASN A 12 10.54 -6.00 24.22
C ASN A 12 10.40 -4.56 23.70
N LEU A 13 9.19 -4.13 23.35
CA LEU A 13 8.91 -2.73 23.04
C LEU A 13 9.10 -1.84 24.26
N ILE A 14 8.58 -2.25 25.42
CA ILE A 14 8.70 -1.50 26.68
C ILE A 14 10.16 -1.38 27.12
N GLU A 15 10.95 -2.44 27.02
CA GLU A 15 12.40 -2.42 27.32
C GLU A 15 13.18 -1.41 26.46
N ARG A 16 12.67 -1.12 25.26
CA ARG A 16 13.29 -0.18 24.31
C ARG A 16 12.82 1.26 24.46
N LEU A 17 11.97 1.58 25.45
CA LEU A 17 11.42 2.93 25.64
C LEU A 17 12.50 4.01 25.74
N SER A 18 13.61 3.75 26.43
CA SER A 18 14.71 4.72 26.55
C SER A 18 15.31 5.09 25.19
N LEU A 19 15.50 4.10 24.31
CA LEU A 19 15.96 4.31 22.94
C LEU A 19 14.93 5.10 22.12
N LEU A 20 13.64 4.75 22.24
CA LEU A 20 12.57 5.46 21.53
C LEU A 20 12.46 6.92 21.97
N LYS A 21 12.57 7.18 23.28
CA LYS A 21 12.60 8.54 23.85
C LYS A 21 13.80 9.32 23.33
N TYR A 22 14.98 8.72 23.34
CA TYR A 22 16.20 9.32 22.77
C TYR A 22 16.02 9.70 21.29
N ARG A 23 15.46 8.80 20.48
CA ARG A 23 15.18 9.07 19.06
C ARG A 23 14.14 10.18 18.88
N ASN A 24 13.07 10.17 19.68
CA ASN A 24 12.04 11.20 19.62
C ASN A 24 12.56 12.58 20.02
N ALA A 25 13.39 12.67 21.05
CA ALA A 25 14.06 13.92 21.45
C ALA A 25 14.96 14.49 20.34
N ARG A 26 15.49 13.62 19.45
CA ARG A 26 16.26 14.02 18.25
C ARG A 26 15.40 14.21 17.00
N GLY A 27 14.09 14.39 17.15
CA GLY A 27 13.17 14.71 16.05
C GLY A 27 12.60 13.50 15.30
N SER A 28 12.85 12.27 15.76
CA SER A 28 12.25 11.08 15.12
C SER A 28 10.79 10.90 15.53
N HIS A 29 9.96 10.57 14.55
CA HIS A 29 8.60 10.14 14.79
C HIS A 29 8.55 8.66 15.20
N ILE A 30 7.74 8.34 16.21
CA ILE A 30 7.56 6.96 16.67
C ILE A 30 6.20 6.44 16.20
N TYR A 31 6.24 5.30 15.51
CA TYR A 31 5.08 4.64 14.93
C TYR A 31 5.00 3.19 15.38
N ILE A 32 3.79 2.64 15.37
CA ILE A 32 3.50 1.26 15.72
C ILE A 32 2.46 0.67 14.76
N ARG A 33 2.55 -0.64 14.51
CA ARG A 33 1.52 -1.45 13.88
C ARG A 33 1.67 -2.90 14.34
N PRO A 34 0.63 -3.75 14.23
CA PRO A 34 0.79 -5.17 14.43
C PRO A 34 1.72 -5.77 13.36
N SER A 35 2.45 -6.83 13.71
CA SER A 35 3.28 -7.58 12.74
C SER A 35 2.43 -8.61 12.00
N GLY A 36 2.75 -8.87 10.73
CA GLY A 36 2.02 -9.83 9.90
C GLY A 36 0.58 -9.43 9.58
N GLU A 37 -0.20 -10.38 9.06
CA GLU A 37 -1.64 -10.21 8.89
C GLU A 37 -2.31 -10.11 10.26
N HIS A 38 -3.28 -9.20 10.38
CA HIS A 38 -3.91 -8.89 11.65
C HIS A 38 -5.38 -8.50 11.50
N ARG A 39 -6.06 -8.40 12.63
CA ARG A 39 -7.50 -8.08 12.72
C ARG A 39 -7.81 -6.61 12.98
N TYR A 40 -6.87 -5.72 12.69
CA TYR A 40 -7.02 -4.29 12.96
C TYR A 40 -7.03 -3.47 11.67
N THR A 41 -7.89 -2.44 11.63
CA THR A 41 -7.86 -1.39 10.61
C THR A 41 -7.62 -0.05 11.28
N ALA A 42 -6.65 0.71 10.78
CA ALA A 42 -6.38 2.08 11.23
C ALA A 42 -7.01 3.08 10.26
N LEU A 43 -7.71 4.09 10.78
CA LEU A 43 -8.17 5.25 10.03
C LEU A 43 -7.44 6.48 10.54
N ASP A 44 -6.88 7.27 9.63
CA ASP A 44 -6.03 8.42 9.92
C ASP A 44 -6.74 9.72 9.53
N ASP A 45 -6.35 10.84 10.14
CA ASP A 45 -6.86 12.19 9.84
C ASP A 45 -8.37 12.39 10.06
N LEU A 46 -8.94 11.74 11.08
CA LEU A 46 -10.34 11.93 11.45
C LEU A 46 -10.54 13.23 12.24
N SER A 47 -11.63 13.93 11.96
CA SER A 47 -12.16 15.02 12.78
C SER A 47 -13.02 14.50 13.94
N GLU A 48 -13.37 15.37 14.90
CA GLU A 48 -14.35 15.03 15.95
C GLU A 48 -15.72 14.63 15.37
N VAL A 49 -16.15 15.30 14.30
CA VAL A 49 -17.41 15.00 13.60
C VAL A 49 -17.37 13.60 12.98
N SER A 50 -16.27 13.27 12.30
CA SER A 50 -16.08 11.93 11.71
C SER A 50 -16.05 10.85 12.78
N LEU A 51 -15.40 11.11 13.92
CA LEU A 51 -15.33 10.21 15.07
C LEU A 51 -16.71 9.98 15.71
N ALA A 52 -17.51 11.03 15.86
CA ALA A 52 -18.87 10.93 16.39
C ALA A 52 -19.78 10.11 15.46
N ARG A 53 -19.73 10.35 14.15
CA ARG A 53 -20.47 9.56 13.15
C ARG A 53 -20.05 8.08 13.18
N LEU A 54 -18.74 7.82 13.23
CA LEU A 54 -18.19 6.47 13.32
C LEU A 54 -18.69 5.73 14.57
N ALA A 55 -18.76 6.40 15.72
CA ALA A 55 -19.34 5.82 16.93
C ALA A 55 -20.85 5.58 16.82
N ALA A 56 -21.60 6.53 16.27
CA ALA A 56 -23.06 6.44 16.08
C ALA A 56 -23.46 5.28 15.16
N ASP A 57 -22.65 4.98 14.14
CA ASP A 57 -22.84 3.86 13.23
C ASP A 57 -22.47 2.49 13.86
N GLY A 58 -22.08 2.45 15.14
CA GLY A 58 -21.70 1.23 15.83
C GLY A 58 -20.28 0.74 15.53
N PHE A 59 -19.41 1.61 15.03
CA PHE A 59 -17.98 1.33 14.77
C PHE A 59 -17.08 1.83 15.91
N ALA A 60 -17.52 1.77 17.17
CA ALA A 60 -16.77 2.22 18.33
C ALA A 60 -15.30 1.70 18.35
N PRO A 61 -14.27 2.58 18.28
CA PRO A 61 -12.88 2.15 18.17
C PRO A 61 -12.37 1.39 19.40
N CYS A 62 -11.45 0.45 19.16
CA CYS A 62 -10.71 -0.22 20.23
C CYS A 62 -9.62 0.69 20.83
N ALA A 63 -9.15 1.66 20.05
CA ALA A 63 -8.28 2.73 20.52
C ALA A 63 -8.49 4.01 19.70
N VAL A 64 -8.40 5.16 20.37
CA VAL A 64 -8.44 6.50 19.77
C VAL A 64 -7.18 7.25 20.17
N VAL A 65 -6.42 7.70 19.18
CA VAL A 65 -5.16 8.41 19.34
C VAL A 65 -5.29 9.79 18.73
N GLU A 66 -5.12 10.83 19.52
CA GLU A 66 -5.02 12.19 18.99
C GLU A 66 -3.58 12.46 18.56
N THR A 67 -3.38 12.69 17.27
CA THR A 67 -2.06 12.84 16.66
C THR A 67 -1.57 14.30 16.68
N SER A 68 -2.51 15.24 16.63
CA SER A 68 -2.35 16.68 16.86
C SER A 68 -3.73 17.23 17.26
N ALA A 69 -3.79 18.45 17.80
CA ALA A 69 -5.04 19.07 18.25
C ALA A 69 -6.17 18.89 17.22
N GLY A 70 -7.26 18.21 17.62
CA GLY A 70 -8.45 17.98 16.80
C GLY A 70 -8.27 16.98 15.63
N ASN A 71 -7.14 16.27 15.55
CA ASN A 71 -6.86 15.28 14.51
C ASN A 71 -6.63 13.90 15.12
N PHE A 72 -7.51 12.96 14.78
CA PHE A 72 -7.58 11.65 15.41
C PHE A 72 -7.19 10.55 14.44
N GLN A 73 -6.47 9.57 14.98
CA GLN A 73 -6.29 8.26 14.39
C GLN A 73 -7.02 7.25 15.27
N VAL A 74 -7.78 6.36 14.64
CA VAL A 74 -8.51 5.32 15.37
C VAL A 74 -8.11 3.94 14.89
N TRP A 75 -8.27 2.97 15.78
CA TRP A 75 -8.07 1.57 15.48
C TRP A 75 -9.38 0.81 15.70
N LEU A 76 -9.84 0.12 14.66
CA LEU A 76 -10.98 -0.79 14.72
C LEU A 76 -10.46 -2.22 14.84
N LYS A 77 -11.09 -3.01 15.71
CA LYS A 77 -10.76 -4.42 15.92
C LYS A 77 -11.87 -5.29 15.32
N HIS A 78 -11.52 -6.05 14.29
CA HIS A 78 -12.37 -7.03 13.62
C HIS A 78 -12.38 -8.36 14.40
N PRO A 79 -13.39 -9.23 14.21
CA PRO A 79 -13.45 -10.55 14.84
C PRO A 79 -12.38 -11.51 14.32
N ALA A 80 -11.96 -11.37 13.06
CA ALA A 80 -11.03 -12.25 12.40
C ALA A 80 -9.83 -11.50 11.81
N VAL A 81 -8.73 -12.22 11.60
CA VAL A 81 -7.59 -11.73 10.83
C VAL A 81 -7.98 -11.64 9.36
N PHE A 82 -7.67 -10.51 8.72
CA PHE A 82 -7.93 -10.34 7.29
C PHE A 82 -6.70 -10.70 6.44
N PRO A 83 -6.91 -11.40 5.32
CA PRO A 83 -5.91 -11.47 4.25
C PRO A 83 -5.56 -10.05 3.77
N LYS A 84 -4.32 -9.83 3.35
CA LYS A 84 -3.79 -8.50 2.96
C LYS A 84 -4.72 -7.70 2.06
N LEU A 85 -5.22 -8.30 0.99
CA LEU A 85 -6.06 -7.61 0.00
C LEU A 85 -7.43 -7.22 0.58
N LEU A 86 -8.05 -8.11 1.35
CA LEU A 86 -9.30 -7.83 2.05
C LEU A 86 -9.10 -6.75 3.12
N GLY A 87 -7.99 -6.79 3.85
CA GLY A 87 -7.63 -5.76 4.83
C GLY A 87 -7.46 -4.37 4.21
N THR A 88 -6.78 -4.26 3.06
CA THR A 88 -6.67 -2.98 2.34
C THR A 88 -8.01 -2.53 1.81
N PHE A 89 -8.82 -3.45 1.27
CA PHE A 89 -10.15 -3.11 0.79
C PHE A 89 -11.06 -2.62 1.93
N ALA A 90 -11.02 -3.25 3.10
CA ALA A 90 -11.72 -2.81 4.30
C ALA A 90 -11.27 -1.42 4.75
N ALA A 91 -9.95 -1.17 4.81
CA ALA A 91 -9.39 0.12 5.16
C ALA A 91 -9.84 1.22 4.19
N GLN A 92 -9.82 0.96 2.89
CA GLN A 92 -10.25 1.91 1.86
C GLN A 92 -11.75 2.22 1.93
N THR A 93 -12.58 1.19 2.10
CA THR A 93 -14.03 1.34 2.25
C THR A 93 -14.37 2.16 3.49
N LEU A 94 -13.71 1.88 4.62
CA LEU A 94 -13.92 2.63 5.86
C LEU A 94 -13.39 4.07 5.78
N ALA A 95 -12.24 4.29 5.14
CA ALA A 95 -11.71 5.64 4.93
C ALA A 95 -12.66 6.49 4.09
N ALA A 96 -13.20 5.92 3.01
CA ALA A 96 -14.20 6.60 2.18
C ALA A 96 -15.51 6.85 2.94
N ARG A 97 -15.95 5.91 3.80
CA ARG A 97 -17.18 6.04 4.60
C ARG A 97 -17.08 7.13 5.67
N TYR A 98 -15.89 7.32 6.24
CA TYR A 98 -15.67 8.18 7.40
C TYR A 98 -14.83 9.43 7.13
N ASP A 99 -14.59 9.76 5.86
CA ASP A 99 -13.75 10.90 5.43
C ASP A 99 -12.36 10.88 6.06
N ALA A 100 -11.76 9.68 6.16
CA ALA A 100 -10.38 9.49 6.62
C ALA A 100 -9.40 9.62 5.45
N ASP A 101 -8.10 9.84 5.73
CA ASP A 101 -7.06 9.98 4.70
C ASP A 101 -6.99 8.73 3.78
N PRO A 102 -7.36 8.83 2.49
CA PRO A 102 -7.33 7.69 1.57
C PRO A 102 -5.91 7.19 1.29
N SER A 103 -4.89 8.06 1.40
CA SER A 103 -3.49 7.69 1.21
C SER A 103 -2.94 6.85 2.39
N ALA A 104 -3.64 6.88 3.53
CA ALA A 104 -3.35 6.09 4.70
C ALA A 104 -4.10 4.75 4.75
N ALA A 105 -5.04 4.51 3.83
CA ALA A 105 -5.92 3.36 3.85
C ALA A 105 -5.27 2.08 3.27
N ASP A 106 -4.53 1.36 4.11
CA ASP A 106 -3.83 0.12 3.75
C ASP A 106 -3.76 -0.86 4.94
N TRP A 107 -3.78 -2.17 4.69
CA TRP A 107 -3.80 -3.20 5.75
C TRP A 107 -2.61 -3.09 6.71
N ARG A 108 -1.47 -2.60 6.23
CA ARG A 108 -0.19 -2.50 6.97
C ARG A 108 0.12 -1.07 7.42
N ARG A 109 -0.89 -0.19 7.50
CA ARG A 109 -0.71 1.21 7.90
C ARG A 109 -0.09 1.29 9.29
N PHE A 110 0.91 2.17 9.41
CA PHE A 110 1.48 2.54 10.71
C PHE A 110 0.62 3.60 11.40
N GLY A 111 0.37 3.41 12.68
CA GLY A 111 -0.18 4.43 13.54
C GLY A 111 0.84 5.11 14.43
N ARG A 112 0.46 6.23 15.03
CA ARG A 112 1.30 6.95 16.00
C ARG A 112 1.29 6.21 17.34
N LEU A 113 2.46 5.99 17.91
CA LEU A 113 2.57 5.47 19.27
C LEU A 113 2.35 6.64 20.26
N PRO A 114 1.32 6.60 21.12
CA PRO A 114 1.09 7.64 22.12
C PRO A 114 2.24 7.78 23.12
N GLY A 115 2.37 8.96 23.72
CA GLY A 115 3.43 9.26 24.69
C GLY A 115 4.73 9.80 24.08
N PHE A 116 4.76 9.99 22.76
CA PHE A 116 5.85 10.65 22.03
C PHE A 116 5.36 11.93 21.37
N THR A 117 6.29 12.84 21.06
CA THR A 117 5.94 14.12 20.42
C THR A 117 5.74 13.98 18.91
N ASN A 118 4.82 14.78 18.36
CA ASN A 118 4.64 14.93 16.93
C ASN A 118 5.59 16.02 16.38
N CYS A 119 6.81 15.60 16.03
CA CYS A 119 7.90 16.47 15.57
C CYS A 119 7.70 17.11 14.17
N LYS A 120 6.48 17.18 13.62
CA LYS A 120 6.27 17.83 12.31
C LYS A 120 6.41 19.34 12.51
N PRO A 121 7.21 20.06 11.70
CA PRO A 121 7.49 21.49 11.91
C PRO A 121 6.24 22.37 12.06
N LYS A 122 5.17 22.07 11.31
CA LYS A 122 3.89 22.80 11.38
C LYS A 122 3.17 22.72 12.73
N TYR A 123 3.55 21.79 13.60
CA TYR A 123 2.99 21.66 14.95
C TYR A 123 3.94 22.18 16.04
N LYS A 124 5.08 22.76 15.66
CA LYS A 124 5.99 23.37 16.63
C LYS A 124 5.30 24.58 17.27
N ARG A 125 5.20 24.57 18.59
CA ARG A 125 4.59 25.66 19.37
C ARG A 125 5.56 26.86 19.47
N PRO A 126 5.07 28.05 19.86
CA PRO A 126 5.91 29.24 20.02
C PRO A 126 7.06 29.07 21.04
N ASP A 127 6.88 28.21 22.05
CA ASP A 127 7.90 27.82 23.03
C ASP A 127 9.00 26.90 22.44
N GLY A 128 8.89 26.54 21.17
CA GLY A 128 9.80 25.67 20.45
C GLY A 128 9.56 24.17 20.66
N LEU A 129 8.57 23.78 21.46
CA LEU A 129 8.23 22.40 21.78
C LEU A 129 7.22 21.82 20.78
N PHE A 130 7.19 20.50 20.68
CA PHE A 130 6.21 19.76 19.88
C PHE A 130 5.13 19.16 20.78
N PRO A 131 3.86 19.12 20.35
CA PRO A 131 2.78 18.52 21.13
C PRO A 131 2.97 17.00 21.22
N PHE A 132 2.49 16.42 22.32
CA PHE A 132 2.44 14.98 22.49
C PHE A 132 1.30 14.38 21.67
N VAL A 133 1.54 13.16 21.18
CA VAL A 133 0.48 12.27 20.71
C VAL A 133 -0.21 11.67 21.93
N HIS A 134 -1.52 11.83 22.04
CA HIS A 134 -2.30 11.43 23.21
C HIS A 134 -3.16 10.21 22.93
N LEU A 135 -3.20 9.28 23.89
CA LEU A 135 -4.18 8.19 23.89
C LEU A 135 -5.46 8.70 24.54
N ARG A 136 -6.54 8.82 23.77
CA ARG A 136 -7.83 9.34 24.24
C ARG A 136 -8.74 8.23 24.76
N SER A 137 -8.69 7.03 24.15
CA SER A 137 -9.43 5.85 24.59
C SER A 137 -8.69 4.57 24.17
N ASN A 138 -8.85 3.47 24.93
CA ASN A 138 -8.12 2.22 24.73
C ASN A 138 -8.89 0.96 25.16
N THR A 139 -10.21 0.93 24.93
CA THR A 139 -11.10 -0.16 25.38
C THR A 139 -10.61 -1.56 25.00
N GLY A 140 -9.86 -1.71 23.90
CA GLY A 140 -9.41 -3.00 23.38
C GLY A 140 -10.57 -3.88 22.85
N GLY A 141 -11.79 -3.38 22.94
CA GLY A 141 -13.02 -4.06 22.56
C GLY A 141 -13.19 -4.16 21.05
N GLN A 142 -14.00 -5.12 20.64
CA GLN A 142 -14.53 -5.19 19.28
C GLN A 142 -15.73 -4.26 19.17
N TYR A 143 -15.91 -3.61 18.03
CA TYR A 143 -17.04 -2.71 17.80
C TYR A 143 -18.34 -3.51 17.56
N PRO A 144 -19.52 -3.00 17.98
CA PRO A 144 -20.79 -3.71 17.84
C PRO A 144 -21.11 -4.19 16.42
N MET A 145 -20.77 -3.40 15.40
CA MET A 145 -21.04 -3.73 13.99
C MET A 145 -20.02 -4.67 13.34
N ALA A 146 -19.08 -5.25 14.08
CA ALA A 146 -17.95 -5.94 13.47
C ALA A 146 -18.31 -7.18 12.67
N GLU A 147 -19.19 -8.04 13.17
CA GLU A 147 -19.65 -9.23 12.43
C GLU A 147 -20.42 -8.85 11.16
N THR A 148 -21.30 -7.86 11.25
CA THR A 148 -22.06 -7.34 10.11
C THR A 148 -21.14 -6.73 9.06
N PHE A 149 -20.18 -5.92 9.49
CA PHE A 149 -19.21 -5.31 8.59
C PHE A 149 -18.31 -6.35 7.90
N VAL A 150 -17.86 -7.40 8.61
CA VAL A 150 -17.06 -8.47 8.00
C VAL A 150 -17.84 -9.17 6.88
N ARG A 151 -19.11 -9.51 7.12
CA ARG A 151 -19.96 -10.11 6.09
C ARG A 151 -20.17 -9.18 4.89
N GLU A 152 -20.43 -7.90 5.16
CA GLU A 152 -20.58 -6.87 4.14
C GLU A 152 -19.32 -6.75 3.28
N ILE A 153 -18.16 -6.56 3.91
CA ILE A 153 -16.91 -6.26 3.20
C ILE A 153 -16.40 -7.45 2.41
N THR A 154 -16.56 -8.68 2.93
CA THR A 154 -16.20 -9.91 2.22
C THR A 154 -17.05 -10.05 0.96
N ARG A 155 -18.38 -9.88 1.06
CA ARG A 155 -19.28 -9.93 -0.10
C ARG A 155 -18.93 -8.88 -1.15
N LEU A 156 -18.67 -7.64 -0.73
CA LEU A 156 -18.28 -6.56 -1.63
C LEU A 156 -16.93 -6.83 -2.31
N TYR A 157 -15.98 -7.42 -1.57
CA TYR A 157 -14.68 -7.78 -2.10
C TYR A 157 -14.79 -8.90 -3.14
N GLU A 158 -15.53 -9.97 -2.84
CA GLU A 158 -15.77 -11.09 -3.77
C GLU A 158 -16.46 -10.63 -5.05
N ALA A 159 -17.50 -9.79 -4.95
CA ALA A 159 -18.17 -9.23 -6.12
C ALA A 159 -17.22 -8.39 -6.99
N ARG A 160 -16.33 -7.60 -6.37
CA ARG A 160 -15.33 -6.81 -7.08
C ARG A 160 -14.29 -7.68 -7.78
N GLU A 161 -13.87 -8.78 -7.16
CA GLU A 161 -12.92 -9.71 -7.76
C GLU A 161 -13.57 -10.49 -8.90
N GLN A 162 -14.82 -10.94 -8.75
CA GLN A 162 -15.61 -11.56 -9.83
C GLN A 162 -15.78 -10.61 -11.02
N GLU A 163 -16.08 -9.33 -10.77
CA GLU A 163 -16.19 -8.35 -11.85
C GLU A 163 -14.84 -8.14 -12.55
N ARG A 164 -13.74 -8.08 -11.80
CA ARG A 164 -12.38 -7.99 -12.37
C ARG A 164 -12.04 -9.21 -13.20
N GLU A 165 -12.38 -10.40 -12.73
CA GLU A 165 -12.17 -11.65 -13.43
C GLU A 165 -13.04 -11.75 -14.68
N ALA A 166 -14.33 -11.42 -14.60
CA ALA A 166 -15.23 -11.36 -15.74
C ALA A 166 -14.75 -10.35 -16.79
N ARG A 167 -14.27 -9.16 -16.37
CA ARG A 167 -13.65 -8.19 -17.27
C ARG A 167 -12.37 -8.73 -17.93
N ARG A 168 -11.53 -9.46 -17.18
CA ARG A 168 -10.33 -10.12 -17.72
C ARG A 168 -10.72 -11.21 -18.73
N LEU A 169 -11.71 -12.04 -18.42
CA LEU A 169 -12.22 -13.10 -19.29
C LEU A 169 -12.88 -12.52 -20.54
N GLN A 170 -13.74 -11.51 -20.42
CA GLN A 170 -14.35 -10.82 -21.56
C GLN A 170 -13.30 -10.15 -22.44
N ALA A 171 -12.29 -9.51 -21.85
CA ALA A 171 -11.14 -8.99 -22.58
C ALA A 171 -10.31 -10.11 -23.25
N SER A 172 -10.37 -11.34 -22.74
CA SER A 172 -9.72 -12.51 -23.34
C SER A 172 -10.55 -13.17 -24.46
N LEU A 173 -11.88 -13.09 -24.40
CA LEU A 173 -12.82 -13.72 -25.35
C LEU A 173 -13.26 -12.80 -26.49
N SER A 174 -12.94 -11.50 -26.42
CA SER A 174 -13.34 -10.54 -27.47
C SER A 174 -12.72 -10.89 -28.83
N PRO A 175 -13.52 -11.06 -29.91
CA PRO A 175 -13.05 -11.41 -31.26
C PRO A 175 -12.24 -10.30 -31.95
N GLN A 176 -12.16 -9.11 -31.34
CA GLN A 176 -11.16 -8.08 -31.68
C GLN A 176 -9.72 -8.44 -31.20
N ARG A 177 -9.45 -9.71 -30.92
CA ARG A 177 -8.10 -10.29 -30.92
C ARG A 177 -7.57 -10.54 -32.36
N GLY A 178 -7.83 -9.60 -33.29
CA GLY A 178 -6.86 -9.32 -34.34
C GLY A 178 -5.58 -8.77 -33.69
N PRO A 179 -4.39 -8.94 -34.29
CA PRO A 179 -3.15 -9.10 -33.54
C PRO A 179 -2.86 -7.85 -32.68
N ARG A 180 -2.98 -7.95 -31.35
CA ARG A 180 -2.41 -6.94 -30.43
C ARG A 180 -0.90 -6.78 -30.61
N LEU A 181 -0.26 -7.69 -31.33
CA LEU A 181 1.12 -7.59 -31.81
C LEU A 181 1.34 -6.45 -32.83
N SER A 182 0.31 -5.95 -33.53
CA SER A 182 0.49 -4.89 -34.54
C SER A 182 0.68 -3.50 -33.93
N ASN A 183 0.19 -3.28 -32.70
CA ASN A 183 0.27 -1.99 -31.99
C ASN A 183 1.15 -2.02 -30.72
N LEU A 184 1.77 -3.16 -30.41
CA LEU A 184 2.71 -3.31 -29.28
C LEU A 184 4.15 -3.12 -29.82
N SER A 185 4.62 -1.89 -29.84
CA SER A 185 6.01 -1.55 -30.16
C SER A 185 6.75 -1.08 -28.91
N LEU A 186 8.04 -1.40 -28.82
CA LEU A 186 8.91 -0.92 -27.76
C LEU A 186 9.00 0.61 -27.76
N GLU A 187 9.07 1.20 -28.96
CA GLU A 187 9.06 2.65 -29.19
C GLU A 187 7.88 3.35 -28.49
N ARG A 188 6.67 2.79 -28.55
CA ARG A 188 5.48 3.36 -27.91
C ARG A 188 5.59 3.39 -26.38
N PHE A 189 6.22 2.37 -25.79
CA PHE A 189 6.46 2.36 -24.35
C PHE A 189 7.51 3.39 -23.96
N ARG A 190 8.57 3.55 -24.75
CA ARG A 190 9.64 4.53 -24.48
C ARG A 190 9.22 5.99 -24.67
N THR A 191 8.35 6.25 -25.65
CA THR A 191 7.81 7.59 -25.93
C THR A 191 6.65 7.98 -25.01
N SER A 192 6.18 7.08 -24.14
CA SER A 192 5.14 7.38 -23.16
C SER A 192 5.66 8.32 -22.07
N SER A 193 4.91 9.39 -21.77
CA SER A 193 5.19 10.32 -20.68
C SER A 193 5.36 9.63 -19.32
N LYS A 194 4.77 8.44 -19.14
CA LYS A 194 4.91 7.61 -17.94
C LYS A 194 6.34 7.12 -17.68
N TYR A 195 7.15 6.95 -18.72
CA TYR A 195 8.49 6.36 -18.63
C TYR A 195 9.60 7.29 -19.14
N GLN A 196 9.30 8.56 -19.37
CA GLN A 196 10.21 9.55 -19.93
C GLN A 196 11.59 9.59 -19.25
N ASP A 197 11.62 9.51 -17.91
CA ASP A 197 12.87 9.51 -17.13
C ASP A 197 13.37 8.10 -16.77
N ARG A 198 12.71 7.05 -17.27
CA ARG A 198 12.95 5.65 -16.88
C ARG A 198 12.84 4.69 -18.06
N PRO A 199 13.73 4.79 -19.06
CA PRO A 199 13.66 3.97 -20.27
C PRO A 199 13.77 2.46 -19.98
N ALA A 200 14.58 2.05 -19.00
CA ALA A 200 14.64 0.64 -18.60
C ALA A 200 13.33 0.11 -17.97
N ALA A 201 12.50 0.99 -17.40
CA ALA A 201 11.17 0.61 -16.92
C ALA A 201 10.16 0.47 -18.06
N ALA A 202 10.33 1.25 -19.14
CA ALA A 202 9.56 1.10 -20.38
C ALA A 202 9.81 -0.28 -21.01
N ASP A 203 11.07 -0.71 -21.10
CA ASP A 203 11.47 -2.00 -21.68
C ASP A 203 10.88 -3.18 -20.90
N ILE A 204 10.93 -3.13 -19.56
CA ILE A 204 10.29 -4.16 -18.72
C ILE A 204 8.77 -4.15 -18.91
N ALA A 205 8.14 -2.97 -18.94
CA ALA A 205 6.69 -2.86 -19.13
C ALA A 205 6.23 -3.38 -20.50
N PHE A 206 7.01 -3.12 -21.55
CA PHE A 206 6.81 -3.69 -22.88
C PHE A 206 6.92 -5.22 -22.82
N CYS A 207 7.97 -5.77 -22.22
CA CYS A 207 8.17 -7.23 -22.13
C CYS A 207 7.04 -7.91 -21.35
N VAL A 208 6.59 -7.33 -20.23
CA VAL A 208 5.46 -7.86 -19.45
C VAL A 208 4.19 -7.88 -20.30
N ALA A 209 3.92 -6.79 -21.02
CA ALA A 209 2.78 -6.73 -21.93
C ALA A 209 2.93 -7.75 -23.08
N ALA A 210 4.13 -7.92 -23.64
CA ALA A 210 4.40 -8.86 -24.72
C ALA A 210 4.16 -10.31 -24.28
N TYR A 211 4.69 -10.72 -23.12
CA TYR A 211 4.42 -12.02 -22.53
C TYR A 211 2.93 -12.23 -22.22
N ALA A 212 2.26 -11.25 -21.61
CA ALA A 212 0.84 -11.34 -21.30
C ALA A 212 -0.06 -11.43 -22.55
N ASN A 213 0.43 -10.99 -23.72
CA ASN A 213 -0.26 -11.13 -25.00
C ASN A 213 0.24 -12.32 -25.85
N GLY A 214 1.10 -13.19 -25.30
CA GLY A 214 1.59 -14.38 -25.98
C GLY A 214 2.55 -14.10 -27.14
N MET A 215 3.28 -12.98 -27.10
CA MET A 215 4.33 -12.69 -28.08
C MET A 215 5.48 -13.69 -27.94
N ASP A 216 5.97 -14.19 -29.08
CA ASP A 216 7.11 -15.10 -29.14
C ASP A 216 8.37 -14.47 -28.53
N GLU A 217 9.15 -15.27 -27.79
CA GLU A 217 10.35 -14.80 -27.08
C GLU A 217 11.39 -14.23 -28.05
N ALA A 218 11.60 -14.85 -29.21
CA ALA A 218 12.57 -14.37 -30.20
C ALA A 218 12.14 -13.01 -30.80
N ARG A 219 10.83 -12.74 -30.86
CA ARG A 219 10.31 -11.44 -31.29
C ARG A 219 10.50 -10.35 -30.23
N ILE A 220 10.36 -10.69 -28.94
CA ILE A 220 10.64 -9.78 -27.83
C ILE A 220 12.14 -9.45 -27.78
N GLU A 221 12.99 -10.47 -27.92
CA GLU A 221 14.44 -10.33 -27.96
C GLU A 221 14.87 -9.42 -29.11
N ARG A 222 14.40 -9.68 -30.34
CA ARG A 222 14.70 -8.84 -31.51
C ARG A 222 14.29 -7.38 -31.30
N ALA A 223 13.12 -7.13 -30.71
CA ALA A 223 12.67 -5.76 -30.43
C ALA A 223 13.60 -5.03 -29.44
N LEU A 224 14.17 -5.73 -28.46
CA LEU A 224 15.16 -5.15 -27.54
C LEU A 224 16.55 -5.02 -28.16
N GLU A 225 16.90 -5.89 -29.11
CA GLU A 225 18.17 -5.84 -29.85
C GLU A 225 18.23 -4.64 -30.80
N ASP A 226 17.16 -4.43 -31.58
CA ASP A 226 17.06 -3.36 -32.59
C ASP A 226 17.12 -1.98 -31.92
N ASP A 227 16.56 -1.87 -30.71
CA ASP A 227 16.41 -0.63 -29.96
C ASP A 227 17.24 -0.67 -28.66
N TYR A 228 18.48 -1.16 -28.66
CA TYR A 228 19.25 -1.32 -27.43
C TYR A 228 19.51 0.02 -26.66
N LEU A 229 19.23 0.05 -25.34
CA LEU A 229 19.30 1.27 -24.51
C LEU A 229 20.70 1.85 -24.27
N SER A 230 21.76 1.07 -24.49
CA SER A 230 23.12 1.51 -24.19
C SER A 230 23.88 1.82 -25.47
N CYS A 231 24.65 2.91 -25.44
CA CYS A 231 25.61 3.26 -26.50
C CYS A 231 26.83 2.32 -26.53
N ASP A 232 26.94 1.38 -25.59
CA ASP A 232 28.00 0.36 -25.57
C ASP A 232 27.70 -0.73 -26.62
N PRO A 233 28.54 -0.89 -27.66
CA PRO A 233 28.30 -1.86 -28.72
C PRO A 233 28.62 -3.31 -28.29
N SER A 234 29.03 -3.56 -27.04
CA SER A 234 29.39 -4.89 -26.54
C SER A 234 28.23 -5.90 -26.69
N PRO A 235 28.40 -6.95 -27.51
CA PRO A 235 27.36 -7.97 -27.70
C PRO A 235 27.03 -8.71 -26.40
N SER A 236 28.03 -8.99 -25.57
CA SER A 236 27.86 -9.70 -24.29
C SER A 236 27.02 -8.92 -23.28
N LYS A 237 27.22 -7.60 -23.17
CA LYS A 237 26.43 -6.75 -22.27
C LYS A 237 25.00 -6.57 -22.79
N ARG A 238 24.83 -6.49 -24.11
CA ARG A 238 23.51 -6.47 -24.76
C ARG A 238 22.71 -7.72 -24.44
N SER A 239 23.24 -8.91 -24.72
CA SER A 239 22.56 -10.18 -24.41
C SER A 239 22.27 -10.34 -22.92
N SER A 240 23.18 -9.89 -22.04
CA SER A 240 22.97 -9.95 -20.59
C SER A 240 21.83 -9.04 -20.13
N TYR A 241 21.71 -7.83 -20.70
CA TYR A 241 20.61 -6.91 -20.42
C TYR A 241 19.27 -7.50 -20.87
N ILE A 242 19.18 -7.97 -22.11
CA ILE A 242 17.98 -8.55 -22.71
C ILE A 242 17.48 -9.72 -21.87
N ARG A 243 18.36 -10.68 -21.59
CA ARG A 243 18.04 -11.86 -20.77
C ARG A 243 17.45 -11.46 -19.42
N ARG A 244 18.11 -10.55 -18.69
CA ARG A 244 17.65 -10.11 -17.37
C ARG A 244 16.29 -9.43 -17.42
N THR A 245 16.06 -8.58 -18.42
CA THR A 245 14.79 -7.87 -18.64
C THR A 245 13.66 -8.85 -18.95
N MET A 246 13.90 -9.79 -19.86
CA MET A 246 12.94 -10.81 -20.27
C MET A 246 12.59 -11.78 -19.14
N THR A 247 13.58 -12.32 -18.40
CA THR A 247 13.33 -13.20 -17.25
C THR A 247 12.45 -12.53 -16.21
N LYS A 248 12.81 -11.30 -15.82
CA LYS A 248 12.05 -10.53 -14.83
C LYS A 248 10.62 -10.22 -15.28
N ALA A 249 10.44 -9.91 -16.56
CA ALA A 249 9.13 -9.65 -17.13
C ALA A 249 8.26 -10.90 -17.20
N ARG A 250 8.85 -12.06 -17.52
CA ARG A 250 8.16 -13.35 -17.54
C ARG A 250 7.61 -13.71 -16.15
N ASP A 251 8.43 -13.56 -15.11
CA ASP A 251 8.00 -13.79 -13.72
C ASP A 251 6.85 -12.89 -13.29
N TRP A 252 6.80 -11.66 -13.82
CA TRP A 252 5.76 -10.68 -13.51
C TRP A 252 4.47 -10.90 -14.30
N ALA A 253 4.56 -11.46 -15.50
CA ALA A 253 3.39 -11.76 -16.32
C ALA A 253 2.58 -12.97 -15.80
N ILE A 254 3.20 -13.85 -14.99
CA ILE A 254 2.57 -15.05 -14.41
C ILE A 254 1.85 -14.74 -13.08
N ARG A 255 2.11 -13.60 -12.45
CA ARG A 255 1.52 -13.17 -11.16
C ARG A 255 0.27 -12.31 -11.35
#